data_AF-A0A4Q9W022-F1
#
_entry.id   AF-A0A4Q9W022-F1
#
_cell.length_a   1.000
_cell.length_b   1.000
_cell.length_c   1.000
_cell.angle_alpha   90.00
_cell.angle_beta   90.00
_cell.angle_gamma   90.00
#
_symmetry.space_group_name_H-M   'P 1'
#
loop_
_entity.id
_entity.type
_entity.pdbx_description
1 polymer ?
#
loop_
_entity_poly.entity_id
_entity_poly.type
_entity_poly.pdbx_seq_one_letter_code
_entity_poly.pdbx_strand_id
1 'polypeptide(L)'
;IEISDYLKHATDEAAYVGSLIQKLTKEDTLFVGNSMPIRDVDNLLFDSEASVYANRGANGIDGVVSTALGMAAHKNVILLIGDLSFYHDMNGLLMAKLNELHINIVLVNNNGGGIFSYLPQKRSATKYFERLFGT
;
A
#
# COMPACT_ATOMS: atom_id res chain seq x y z
N ILE A 1 6.99 13.53 -19.07
CA ILE A 1 7.91 12.42 -18.72
C ILE A 1 7.08 11.17 -18.85
N GLU A 2 7.46 10.24 -19.73
CA GLU A 2 6.76 8.95 -19.79
C GLU A 2 6.99 8.19 -18.48
N ILE A 3 5.99 7.45 -18.01
CA ILE A 3 6.10 6.65 -16.78
C ILE A 3 7.25 5.65 -16.86
N SER A 4 7.51 5.14 -18.07
CA SER A 4 8.66 4.29 -18.39
C SER A 4 10.02 4.93 -18.10
N ASP A 5 10.13 6.25 -18.27
CA ASP A 5 11.34 7.03 -17.99
C ASP A 5 11.46 7.33 -16.49
N TYR A 6 10.35 7.67 -15.83
CA TYR A 6 10.29 7.86 -14.38
C TYR A 6 10.76 6.62 -13.61
N LEU A 7 10.23 5.43 -13.96
CA LEU A 7 10.57 4.18 -13.27
C LEU A 7 12.03 3.75 -13.43
N LYS A 8 12.75 4.27 -14.43
CA LYS A 8 14.19 3.97 -14.62
C LYS A 8 15.11 4.82 -13.74
N HIS A 9 14.64 5.97 -13.27
CA HIS A 9 15.50 6.99 -12.68
C HIS A 9 15.08 7.44 -11.28
N ALA A 10 13.81 7.29 -10.92
CA ALA A 10 13.31 7.68 -9.60
C ALA A 10 13.64 6.64 -8.52
N THR A 11 13.78 7.13 -7.29
CA THR A 11 14.15 6.34 -6.10
C THR A 11 13.20 6.61 -4.92
N ASP A 12 12.02 7.14 -5.21
CA ASP A 12 10.94 7.41 -4.26
C ASP A 12 9.97 6.22 -4.14
N GLU A 13 9.03 6.31 -3.21
CA GLU A 13 8.01 5.28 -2.93
C GLU A 13 7.27 4.83 -4.20
N ALA A 14 6.80 5.79 -5.00
CA ALA A 14 6.06 5.51 -6.23
C ALA A 14 6.91 4.74 -7.27
N ALA A 15 8.22 4.99 -7.39
CA ALA A 15 9.08 4.18 -8.27
C ALA A 15 9.15 2.70 -7.86
N TYR A 16 9.19 2.42 -6.55
CA TYR A 16 9.15 1.05 -6.05
C TYR A 16 7.78 0.39 -6.26
N VAL A 17 6.69 1.15 -6.09
CA VAL A 17 5.32 0.67 -6.40
C VAL A 17 5.21 0.32 -7.89
N GLY A 18 5.70 1.16 -8.79
CA GLY A 18 5.71 0.86 -10.23
C GLY A 18 6.57 -0.36 -10.58
N SER A 19 7.71 -0.53 -9.91
CA SER A 19 8.56 -1.73 -10.07
C SER A 19 7.88 -3.01 -9.57
N LEU A 20 7.04 -2.92 -8.54
CA LEU A 20 6.19 -4.04 -8.10
C LEU A 20 5.14 -4.35 -9.16
N ILE A 21 4.42 -3.34 -9.65
CA ILE A 21 3.37 -3.50 -10.67
C ILE A 21 3.89 -4.22 -11.92
N GLN A 22 5.09 -3.85 -12.40
CA GLN A 22 5.72 -4.48 -13.57
C GLN A 22 6.05 -5.97 -13.39
N LYS A 23 6.09 -6.47 -12.16
CA LYS A 23 6.38 -7.88 -11.84
C LYS A 23 5.12 -8.71 -11.61
N LEU A 24 3.95 -8.07 -11.55
CA LEU A 24 2.69 -8.77 -11.34
C LEU A 24 2.32 -9.58 -12.59
N THR A 25 1.75 -10.75 -12.35
CA THR A 25 1.21 -11.65 -13.35
C THR A 25 -0.30 -11.81 -13.15
N LYS A 26 -0.99 -12.39 -14.14
CA LYS A 26 -2.44 -12.70 -14.02
C LYS A 26 -2.81 -13.64 -12.87
N GLU A 27 -1.85 -14.41 -12.35
CA GLU A 27 -2.06 -15.31 -11.22
C GLU A 27 -1.97 -14.58 -9.88
N ASP A 28 -1.44 -13.34 -9.88
CA ASP A 28 -1.29 -12.52 -8.70
C ASP A 28 -2.56 -11.73 -8.40
N THR A 29 -2.81 -11.56 -7.11
CA THR A 29 -3.82 -10.66 -6.59
C THR A 29 -3.15 -9.56 -5.77
N LEU A 30 -3.17 -8.33 -6.27
CA LEU A 30 -2.67 -7.16 -5.56
C LEU A 30 -3.77 -6.62 -4.64
N PHE A 31 -3.58 -6.77 -3.33
CA PHE A 31 -4.41 -6.09 -2.34
C PHE A 31 -3.71 -4.80 -1.91
N VAL A 32 -4.38 -3.66 -2.06
CA VAL A 32 -3.76 -2.35 -1.87
C VAL A 32 -4.33 -1.65 -0.64
N GLY A 33 -3.44 -1.22 0.24
CA GLY A 33 -3.77 -0.39 1.39
C GLY A 33 -4.21 1.01 0.99
N ASN A 34 -4.90 1.69 1.90
CA ASN A 34 -5.34 3.07 1.69
C ASN A 34 -4.16 4.06 1.81
N SER A 35 -4.43 5.37 1.69
CA SER A 35 -3.41 6.44 1.69
C SER A 35 -2.58 6.51 0.40
N MET A 36 -1.25 6.59 0.46
CA MET A 36 -0.36 6.68 -0.70
C MET A 36 -0.34 5.42 -1.57
N PRO A 37 -0.26 4.18 -1.05
CA PRO A 37 -0.24 2.96 -1.86
C PRO A 37 -1.29 2.88 -2.97
N ILE A 38 -2.58 3.10 -2.64
CA ILE A 38 -3.65 3.07 -3.65
C ILE A 38 -3.53 4.20 -4.69
N ARG A 39 -3.00 5.37 -4.31
CA ARG A 39 -2.80 6.50 -5.23
C ARG A 39 -1.62 6.24 -6.16
N ASP A 40 -0.55 5.65 -5.65
CA ASP A 40 0.60 5.29 -6.47
C ASP A 40 0.24 4.17 -7.45
N VAL A 41 -0.56 3.19 -7.02
CA VAL A 41 -1.14 2.19 -7.93
C VAL A 41 -2.05 2.86 -8.97
N ASP A 42 -2.99 3.71 -8.57
CA ASP A 42 -3.89 4.42 -9.50
C ASP A 42 -3.12 5.26 -10.54
N ASN A 43 -2.00 5.87 -10.12
CA ASN A 43 -1.15 6.69 -10.99
C ASN A 43 -0.20 5.90 -11.90
N LEU A 44 0.07 4.62 -11.62
CA LEU A 44 1.15 3.85 -12.28
C LEU A 44 0.69 2.52 -12.88
N LEU A 45 -0.52 2.06 -12.58
CA LEU A 45 -1.08 0.80 -13.08
C LEU A 45 -1.53 0.96 -14.53
N PHE A 46 -0.57 0.85 -15.45
CA PHE A 46 -0.83 0.76 -16.88
C PHE A 46 -0.61 -0.68 -17.32
N ASP A 47 -1.65 -1.31 -17.86
CA ASP A 47 -1.60 -2.63 -18.50
C ASP A 47 -1.12 -3.76 -17.57
N SER A 48 -1.95 -4.09 -16.57
CA SER A 48 -1.73 -5.23 -15.66
C SER A 48 -2.90 -6.22 -15.76
N GLU A 49 -2.56 -7.50 -15.90
CA GLU A 49 -3.54 -8.60 -15.87
C GLU A 49 -3.88 -9.05 -14.44
N ALA A 50 -3.17 -8.52 -13.43
CA ALA A 50 -3.39 -8.89 -12.04
C ALA A 50 -4.72 -8.34 -11.51
N SER A 51 -5.38 -9.11 -10.65
CA SER A 51 -6.59 -8.62 -9.98
C SER A 51 -6.22 -7.65 -8.86
N VAL A 52 -6.86 -6.48 -8.82
CA VAL A 52 -6.61 -5.45 -7.80
C VAL A 52 -7.81 -5.33 -6.86
N TYR A 53 -7.55 -5.36 -5.55
CA TYR A 53 -8.57 -5.20 -4.51
C TYR A 53 -8.12 -4.17 -3.47
N ALA A 54 -9.06 -3.46 -2.85
CA ALA A 54 -8.80 -2.54 -1.77
C ALA A 54 -10.07 -2.24 -0.95
N ASN A 55 -9.91 -1.91 0.33
CA ASN A 55 -11.01 -1.48 1.19
C ASN A 55 -11.37 0.00 0.92
N ARG A 56 -12.13 0.25 -0.16
CA ARG A 56 -12.44 1.60 -0.67
C ARG A 56 -13.82 2.15 -0.31
N GLY A 57 -14.59 1.43 0.50
CA GLY A 57 -15.91 1.90 0.98
C GLY A 57 -15.77 3.13 1.88
N ALA A 58 -15.16 2.95 3.06
CA ALA A 58 -14.89 4.03 4.01
C ALA A 58 -13.43 4.51 3.99
N ASN A 59 -12.53 3.83 3.26
CA ASN A 59 -11.10 4.13 3.15
C ASN A 59 -10.31 4.06 4.48
N GLY A 60 -10.77 3.24 5.43
CA GLY A 60 -10.12 3.03 6.73
C GLY A 60 -8.78 2.28 6.63
N ILE A 61 -7.90 2.49 7.61
CA ILE A 61 -6.62 1.77 7.73
C ILE A 61 -6.74 0.51 8.60
N ASP A 62 -7.88 0.36 9.25
CA ASP A 62 -8.26 -0.78 10.07
C ASP A 62 -8.58 -2.00 9.21
N GLY A 63 -8.20 -3.19 9.71
CA GLY A 63 -8.56 -4.48 9.10
C GLY A 63 -7.93 -4.76 7.73
N VAL A 64 -6.98 -3.94 7.24
CA VAL A 64 -6.37 -4.11 5.91
C VAL A 64 -5.58 -5.42 5.82
N VAL A 65 -4.75 -5.73 6.82
CA VAL A 65 -3.96 -6.97 6.89
C VAL A 65 -4.89 -8.17 7.02
N SER A 66 -5.87 -8.07 7.91
CA SER A 66 -6.86 -9.12 8.17
C SER A 66 -7.71 -9.43 6.93
N THR A 67 -8.12 -8.41 6.17
CA THR A 67 -8.87 -8.59 4.93
C THR A 67 -8.02 -9.25 3.85
N ALA A 68 -6.77 -8.81 3.69
CA ALA A 68 -5.84 -9.40 2.72
C ALA A 68 -5.54 -10.87 3.05
N LEU A 69 -5.38 -11.20 4.33
CA LEU A 69 -5.21 -12.59 4.80
C LEU A 69 -6.43 -13.46 4.52
N GLY A 70 -7.65 -12.94 4.74
CA GLY A 70 -8.87 -13.66 4.38
C GLY A 70 -8.92 -14.02 2.89
N MET A 71 -8.41 -13.13 2.03
CA MET A 71 -8.30 -13.38 0.59
C MET A 71 -7.18 -14.39 0.26
N ALA A 72 -6.06 -14.34 1.00
CA ALA A 72 -4.92 -15.24 0.84
C ALA A 72 -5.26 -16.71 1.12
N ALA A 73 -6.38 -17.00 1.78
CA ALA A 73 -6.90 -18.36 1.94
C ALA A 73 -7.26 -19.04 0.60
N HIS A 74 -7.51 -18.26 -0.46
CA HIS A 74 -7.96 -18.79 -1.76
C HIS A 74 -7.23 -18.19 -2.97
N LYS A 75 -6.34 -17.21 -2.77
CA LYS A 75 -5.64 -16.48 -3.84
C LYS A 75 -4.17 -16.28 -3.51
N ASN A 76 -3.33 -16.14 -4.52
CA ASN A 76 -1.95 -15.70 -4.35
C ASN A 76 -1.93 -14.18 -4.14
N VAL A 77 -1.87 -13.75 -2.87
CA VAL A 77 -2.03 -12.34 -2.49
C VAL A 77 -0.69 -11.66 -2.26
N ILE A 78 -0.55 -10.47 -2.85
CA ILE A 78 0.48 -9.50 -2.55
C ILE A 78 -0.19 -8.28 -1.93
N LEU A 79 0.08 -8.01 -0.65
CA LEU A 79 -0.41 -6.84 0.06
C LEU A 79 0.60 -5.69 -0.07
N LEU A 80 0.22 -4.60 -0.73
CA LEU A 80 0.97 -3.34 -0.74
C LEU A 80 0.37 -2.40 0.30
N ILE A 81 1.11 -2.03 1.35
CA ILE A 81 0.56 -1.31 2.50
C ILE A 81 1.57 -0.33 3.12
N GLY A 82 1.09 0.79 3.65
CA GLY A 82 1.91 1.73 4.42
C GLY A 82 2.13 1.29 5.88
N ASP A 83 3.23 1.73 6.48
CA ASP A 83 3.64 1.48 7.88
C ASP A 83 2.54 1.70 8.92
N LEU A 84 1.86 2.84 8.94
CA LEU A 84 0.84 3.12 9.94
C LEU A 84 -0.37 2.20 9.80
N SER A 85 -0.77 1.87 8.56
CA SER A 85 -1.88 0.94 8.31
C SER A 85 -1.51 -0.49 8.70
N PHE A 86 -0.28 -0.90 8.40
CA PHE A 86 0.23 -2.20 8.82
C PHE A 86 0.32 -2.30 10.34
N TYR A 87 0.87 -1.28 11.01
CA TYR A 87 0.96 -1.23 12.47
C TYR A 87 -0.42 -1.31 13.13
N HIS A 88 -1.42 -0.61 12.58
CA HIS A 88 -2.79 -0.59 13.10
C HIS A 88 -3.47 -1.97 13.07
N ASP A 89 -3.07 -2.87 12.17
CA ASP A 89 -3.68 -4.20 12.00
C ASP A 89 -2.66 -5.35 12.07
N MET A 90 -1.48 -5.10 12.67
CA MET A 90 -0.36 -6.06 12.68
C MET A 90 -0.72 -7.37 13.41
N ASN A 91 -1.61 -7.30 14.41
CA ASN A 91 -2.08 -8.48 15.13
C ASN A 91 -2.85 -9.47 14.23
N GLY A 92 -3.37 -9.02 13.09
CA GLY A 92 -3.99 -9.88 12.08
C GLY A 92 -3.06 -10.96 11.55
N LEU A 93 -1.73 -10.74 11.57
CA LEU A 93 -0.72 -11.73 11.17
C LEU A 93 -0.77 -13.03 11.97
N LEU A 94 -1.34 -13.01 13.18
CA LEU A 94 -1.58 -14.23 13.94
C LEU A 94 -2.41 -15.25 13.14
N MET A 95 -3.38 -14.77 12.34
CA MET A 95 -4.21 -15.64 11.50
C MET A 95 -3.42 -16.32 10.40
N ALA A 96 -2.38 -15.67 9.86
CA ALA A 96 -1.48 -16.27 8.87
C ALA A 96 -0.78 -17.50 9.47
N LYS A 97 -0.26 -17.36 10.70
CA LYS A 97 0.41 -18.45 11.41
C LYS A 97 -0.55 -19.57 11.79
N LEU A 98 -1.73 -19.25 12.31
CA LEU A 98 -2.68 -20.25 12.80
C LEU A 98 -3.34 -21.08 11.69
N ASN A 99 -3.41 -20.55 10.46
CA ASN A 99 -4.09 -21.19 9.34
C ASN A 99 -3.15 -21.47 8.16
N GLU A 100 -1.83 -21.39 8.38
CA GLU A 100 -0.80 -21.66 7.36
C GLU A 100 -1.02 -20.89 6.05
N LEU A 101 -1.44 -19.61 6.16
CA LEU A 101 -1.72 -18.77 5.00
C LEU A 101 -0.43 -18.17 4.45
N HIS A 102 -0.29 -18.22 3.14
CA HIS A 102 0.82 -17.61 2.42
C HIS A 102 0.40 -16.25 1.85
N ILE A 103 1.14 -15.21 2.21
CA ILE A 103 0.94 -13.85 1.70
C ILE A 103 2.29 -13.16 1.55
N ASN A 104 2.46 -12.38 0.49
CA ASN A 104 3.61 -11.48 0.35
C ASN A 104 3.18 -10.08 0.78
N ILE A 105 3.87 -9.49 1.76
CA ILE A 105 3.56 -8.14 2.25
C ILE A 105 4.69 -7.20 1.84
N VAL A 106 4.37 -6.25 0.97
CA VAL A 106 5.24 -5.14 0.57
C VAL A 106 4.89 -3.94 1.43
N LEU A 107 5.74 -3.70 2.42
CA LEU A 107 5.58 -2.59 3.35
C LEU A 107 6.29 -1.34 2.83
N VAL A 108 5.52 -0.28 2.56
CA VAL A 108 6.09 1.05 2.37
C VAL A 108 6.22 1.74 3.73
N ASN A 109 7.45 1.80 4.23
CA ASN A 109 7.75 2.50 5.46
C ASN A 109 8.38 3.86 5.16
N ASN A 110 7.53 4.88 5.13
CA ASN A 110 7.94 6.28 4.96
C ASN A 110 7.95 7.06 6.29
N ASN A 111 7.87 6.35 7.43
CA ASN A 111 7.85 6.90 8.77
C ASN A 111 6.66 7.90 8.90
N GLY A 112 5.43 7.39 8.82
CA GLY A 112 4.23 8.16 9.13
C GLY A 112 3.19 8.30 8.02
N GLY A 113 2.32 9.31 8.16
CA GLY A 113 1.19 9.54 7.26
C GLY A 113 1.60 10.26 5.99
N GLY A 114 2.40 9.64 5.12
CA GLY A 114 2.99 10.29 3.92
C GLY A 114 2.01 11.12 3.08
N ILE A 115 0.74 10.73 2.99
CA ILE A 115 -0.32 11.50 2.30
C ILE A 115 -0.46 12.94 2.78
N PHE A 116 -0.28 13.21 4.08
CA PHE A 116 -0.48 14.55 4.63
C PHE A 116 0.56 15.56 4.12
N SER A 117 1.71 15.07 3.63
CA SER A 117 2.71 15.91 2.95
C SER A 117 2.21 16.48 1.62
N TYR A 118 1.20 15.84 1.02
CA TYR A 118 0.56 16.26 -0.24
C TYR A 118 -0.72 17.09 -0.01
N LEU A 119 -1.18 17.20 1.24
CA LEU A 119 -2.42 17.90 1.59
C LEU A 119 -2.15 19.32 2.13
N PRO A 120 -3.16 20.22 2.13
CA PRO A 120 -2.99 21.61 2.60
C PRO A 120 -2.45 21.74 4.03
N GLN A 121 -2.68 20.74 4.88
CA GLN A 121 -2.18 20.65 6.26
C GLN A 121 -0.67 20.83 6.34
N LYS A 122 0.10 20.39 5.33
CA LYS A 122 1.56 20.60 5.29
C LYS A 122 1.93 22.07 5.37
N ARG A 123 1.07 22.96 4.85
CA ARG A 123 1.29 24.41 4.84
C ARG A 123 0.49 25.15 5.90
N SER A 124 -0.70 24.65 6.30
CA SER A 124 -1.58 25.34 7.24
C SER A 124 -1.35 24.97 8.71
N ALA A 125 -0.80 23.78 9.00
CA ALA A 125 -0.57 23.29 10.36
C ALA A 125 0.92 23.17 10.72
N THR A 126 1.79 23.99 10.11
CA THR A 126 3.26 23.88 10.19
C THR A 126 3.79 23.68 11.61
N LYS A 127 3.27 24.43 12.59
CA LYS A 127 3.66 24.35 14.01
C LYS A 127 3.45 22.96 14.63
N TYR A 128 2.45 22.21 14.16
CA TYR A 128 2.05 20.92 14.74
C TYR A 128 2.14 19.78 13.75
N PHE A 129 2.60 20.04 12.52
CA PHE A 129 2.48 19.10 11.42
C PHE A 129 3.19 17.78 11.73
N GLU A 130 4.47 17.85 12.10
CA GLU A 130 5.24 16.63 12.38
C GLU A 130 4.65 15.84 13.54
N ARG A 131 4.17 16.51 14.60
CA ARG A 131 3.56 15.85 15.75
C ARG A 131 2.23 15.14 15.44
N LEU A 132 1.43 15.70 14.54
CA LEU A 132 0.05 15.22 14.29
C LEU A 132 -0.08 14.36 13.03
N PHE A 133 0.78 14.59 12.04
CA PHE A 133 0.67 14.01 10.70
C PHE A 133 1.95 13.35 10.21
N GLY A 134 3.12 13.80 10.71
CA GLY A 134 4.39 13.11 10.53
C GLY A 134 4.59 12.02 11.60
N THR A 135 5.85 11.67 11.84
CA THR A 135 6.33 10.87 12.98
C THR A 135 7.52 11.56 13.62
#